data_AF-A0A081FTM9-F1
#
_entry.id   AF-A0A081FTM9-F1
#
_cell.length_a   1.000
_cell.length_b   1.000
_cell.length_c   1.000
_cell.angle_alpha   90.00
_cell.angle_beta   90.00
_cell.angle_gamma   90.00
#
_symmetry.space_group_name_H-M   'P 1'
#
loop_
_entity.id
_entity.type
_entity.pdbx_description
1 polymer ?
#
loop_
_entity_poly.entity_id
_entity_poly.type
_entity_poly.pdbx_seq_one_letter_code
_entity_poly.pdbx_strand_id
1 'polypeptide(L)' 'MDEQDSLLLIEDGVYWALPAYSDQLASIPGRVFALEADIRSRGVGNSTLECIDDSGFVQLCVSHHKVVSWF' A
#
# COMPACT_ATOMS: atom_id res chain seq x y z
N MET A 1 1.37 -2.60 -14.20
CA MET A 1 0.36 -1.99 -13.33
C MET A 1 -0.28 -0.91 -14.17
N ASP A 2 -1.59 -0.88 -14.25
CA ASP A 2 -2.34 0.11 -15.02
C ASP A 2 -3.07 1.06 -14.04
N GLU A 3 -3.69 2.14 -14.55
CA GLU A 3 -4.33 3.17 -13.71
C GLU A 3 -5.47 2.64 -12.81
N GLN A 4 -6.02 1.47 -13.14
CA GLN A 4 -7.10 0.82 -12.38
C GLN A 4 -6.59 -0.17 -11.33
N ASP A 5 -5.31 -0.51 -11.36
CA ASP A 5 -4.71 -1.42 -10.38
C ASP A 5 -4.49 -0.70 -9.04
N SER A 6 -4.39 -1.51 -8.00
CA SER A 6 -4.04 -1.05 -6.66
C SER A 6 -2.82 -1.83 -6.14
N LEU A 7 -1.90 -1.12 -5.49
CA LEU A 7 -0.79 -1.68 -4.74
C LEU A 7 -1.06 -1.49 -3.25
N LEU A 8 -1.05 -2.58 -2.48
CA LEU A 8 -1.14 -2.53 -1.04
C LEU A 8 0.20 -2.94 -0.43
N LEU A 9 0.79 -2.05 0.36
CA LEU A 9 1.98 -2.33 1.17
C LEU A 9 1.53 -2.94 2.50
N ILE A 10 2.02 -4.14 2.78
CA ILE A 10 1.82 -4.87 4.04
C ILE A 10 3.17 -5.32 4.60
N GLU A 11 3.17 -5.72 5.86
CA GLU A 11 4.34 -6.21 6.58
C GLU A 11 5.55 -5.28 6.37
N ASP A 12 6.72 -5.81 6.03
CA ASP A 12 7.93 -5.01 5.80
C ASP A 12 7.83 -4.16 4.52
N GLY A 13 6.86 -4.45 3.65
CA GLY A 13 6.57 -3.64 2.47
C GLY A 13 6.21 -2.18 2.82
N VAL A 14 5.69 -1.92 4.03
CA VAL A 14 5.34 -0.55 4.45
C VAL A 14 6.55 0.37 4.60
N TYR A 15 7.79 -0.13 4.60
CA TYR A 15 8.98 0.74 4.57
C TYR A 15 9.07 1.56 3.28
N TRP A 16 8.43 1.13 2.19
CA TRP A 16 8.30 1.94 0.97
C TRP A 16 7.46 3.20 1.16
N ALA A 17 6.70 3.30 2.24
CA ALA A 17 5.93 4.48 2.61
C ALA A 17 6.79 5.62 3.20
N LEU A 18 8.09 5.39 3.44
CA LEU A 18 9.02 6.41 3.94
C LEU A 18 9.26 7.51 2.89
N PRO A 19 9.48 8.77 3.31
CA PRO A 19 9.71 9.89 2.39
C PRO A 19 10.88 9.68 1.40
N ALA A 20 11.87 8.85 1.76
CA ALA A 20 12.99 8.53 0.88
C ALA A 20 12.59 7.80 -0.42
N TYR A 21 11.39 7.24 -0.49
CA TYR A 21 10.87 6.47 -1.62
C TYR A 21 9.66 7.12 -2.31
N SER A 22 9.30 8.35 -1.94
CA SER A 22 8.09 9.02 -2.44
C SER A 22 8.08 9.16 -3.96
N ASP A 23 9.23 9.49 -4.55
CA ASP A 23 9.36 9.72 -5.99
C ASP A 23 9.20 8.41 -6.79
N GLN A 24 9.72 7.32 -6.23
CA GLN A 24 9.58 5.98 -6.81
C GLN A 24 8.11 5.56 -6.82
N LEU A 25 7.39 5.76 -5.71
CA LEU A 25 5.96 5.43 -5.64
C LEU A 25 5.11 6.37 -6.49
N ALA A 26 5.45 7.65 -6.59
CA ALA A 26 4.74 8.62 -7.43
C ALA A 26 4.80 8.26 -8.93
N SER A 27 5.82 7.50 -9.35
CA SER A 27 5.95 7.01 -10.73
C SER A 27 5.12 5.76 -11.03
N ILE A 28 4.56 5.10 -10.01
CA ILE A 28 3.78 3.89 -10.19
C ILE A 28 2.38 4.27 -10.69
N PRO A 29 1.95 3.76 -11.86
CA PRO A 29 0.57 3.92 -12.31
C PRO A 29 -0.39 3.12 -11.40
N GLY A 30 -1.49 3.74 -10.99
CA GLY A 30 -2.49 3.13 -10.10
C GLY A 30 -2.53 3.77 -8.72
N ARG A 31 -3.23 3.14 -7.77
CA ARG A 31 -3.38 3.64 -6.39
C ARG A 31 -2.53 2.85 -5.41
N VAL A 32 -1.77 3.54 -4.58
CA VAL A 32 -0.90 2.92 -3.58
C VAL A 32 -1.45 3.16 -2.17
N PHE A 33 -1.61 2.07 -1.42
CA PHE A 33 -2.11 2.04 -0.06
C PHE A 33 -1.09 1.40 0.88
N ALA A 34 -1.21 1.66 2.17
CA ALA A 34 -0.46 0.96 3.21
C ALA A 34 -1.41 0.41 4.29
N LEU A 35 -1.13 -0.79 4.80
CA LEU A 35 -1.92 -1.35 5.90
C LEU A 35 -1.57 -0.61 7.20
N GLU A 36 -2.59 -0.01 7.83
CA GLU A 36 -2.42 0.86 8.98
C GLU A 36 -1.79 0.13 10.18
N ALA A 37 -2.17 -1.13 10.41
CA ALA A 37 -1.61 -1.95 11.48
C ALA A 37 -0.09 -2.13 11.33
N ASP A 38 0.40 -2.31 10.10
CA ASP A 38 1.82 -2.48 9.80
C ASP A 38 2.61 -1.17 9.89
N ILE A 39 2.03 -0.08 9.39
CA ILE A 39 2.58 1.27 9.55
C ILE A 39 2.82 1.58 11.03
N ARG A 40 1.81 1.32 11.88
CA ARG A 40 1.87 1.58 13.32
C ARG A 40 2.87 0.67 14.02
N SER A 41 2.85 -0.64 13.74
CA SER A 41 3.74 -1.60 14.41
C SER A 41 5.23 -1.37 14.09
N ARG A 42 5.54 -0.83 12.91
CA ARG A 42 6.91 -0.51 12.48
C ARG A 42 7.34 0.92 12.79
N GLY A 43 6.44 1.76 13.30
CA GLY A 43 6.74 3.17 13.60
C GLY A 43 7.01 4.01 12.34
N VAL A 44 6.45 3.63 11.19
CA VAL A 44 6.59 4.38 9.93
C VAL A 44 5.68 5.61 9.97
N GLY A 45 6.13 6.66 10.66
CA GLY A 45 5.41 7.93 10.74
C GLY A 45 5.47 8.74 9.43
N ASN A 46 4.48 9.61 9.21
CA ASN A 46 4.42 10.58 8.11
C ASN A 46 4.35 9.97 6.69
N SER A 47 3.72 8.80 6.53
CA SER A 47 3.38 8.34 5.18
C SER A 47 2.44 9.33 4.49
N THR A 48 2.72 9.65 3.23
CA THR A 48 1.81 10.40 2.35
C THR A 48 0.79 9.50 1.65
N LEU A 49 0.89 8.18 1.87
CA LEU A 49 -0.01 7.18 1.28
C LEU A 49 -1.30 7.10 2.08
N GLU A 50 -2.36 6.69 1.38
CA GLU A 50 -3.62 6.35 2.03
C GLU A 50 -3.44 5.08 2.87
N CYS A 51 -3.70 5.19 4.18
CA CYS A 51 -3.67 4.06 5.10
C CYS A 51 -5.05 3.43 5.19
N ILE A 52 -5.12 2.10 5.07
CA ILE A 52 -6.36 1.32 5.19
C ILE A 52 -6.23 0.30 6.31
N ASP A 53 -7.35 -0.07 6.93
CA ASP A 53 -7.40 -1.14 7.93
C ASP A 53 -7.64 -2.51 7.28
N ASP A 54 -7.76 -3.56 8.10
CA ASP A 54 -8.02 -4.93 7.63
C ASP A 54 -9.33 -5.03 6.84
N SER A 55 -10.36 -4.26 7.20
CA SER A 55 -11.62 -4.22 6.45
C SER A 55 -11.42 -3.60 5.07
N GLY A 56 -10.63 -2.52 4.99
CA GLY A 56 -10.24 -1.90 3.72
C GLY A 56 -9.42 -2.83 2.84
N PHE A 57 -8.51 -3.62 3.43
CA PHE A 57 -7.76 -4.65 2.70
C PHE A 57 -8.71 -5.71 2.11
N VAL A 58 -9.61 -6.28 2.92
CA VAL A 58 -10.61 -7.24 2.42
C VAL A 58 -11.44 -6.63 1.28
N GLN A 59 -11.88 -5.37 1.44
CA GLN A 59 -12.64 -4.66 0.41
C GLN A 59 -11.84 -4.46 -0.89
N LEU A 60 -10.53 -4.18 -0.78
CA LEU A 60 -9.63 -4.05 -1.92
C LEU A 60 -9.53 -5.40 -2.67
N CYS A 61 -9.39 -6.51 -1.97
CA CYS A 61 -9.33 -7.84 -2.57
C CYS A 61 -10.60 -8.22 -3.33
N VAL A 62 -11.79 -7.95 -2.76
CA VAL A 62 -13.06 -8.30 -3.42
C VAL A 62 -13.44 -7.37 -4.57
N SER A 63 -12.86 -6.16 -4.62
CA SER A 63 -13.10 -5.18 -5.68
C SER A 63 -12.22 -5.38 -6.92
N HIS A 64 -11.17 -6.21 -6.84
CA HIS A 64 -10.29 -6.53 -7.97
C HIS A 64 -10.52 -7.96 -8.44
N HIS A 65 -10.47 -8.16 -9.76
CA HIS A 65 -10.63 -9.50 -10.36
C HIS A 65 -9.48 -10.46 -10.02
N LYS A 66 -8.30 -9.93 -9.72
CA LYS A 66 -7.10 -10.71 -9.42
C LYS A 66 -6.31 -10.06 -8.29
N VAL A 67 -5.79 -10.89 -7.39
CA VAL A 67 -4.84 -10.50 -6.35
C VAL A 67 -3.49 -11.17 -6.67
N VAL A 68 -2.40 -10.41 -6.57
CA VAL A 68 -1.03 -10.89 -6.77
C VAL A 68 -0.21 -10.53 -5.53
N SER A 69 0.34 -11.54 -4.87
CA SER A 69 1.23 -11.37 -3.72
C SER A 69 2.69 -11.53 -4.16
N TRP A 70 3.56 -10.67 -3.62
CA TRP A 70 5.00 -10.72 -3.79
C TRP A 70 5.62 -11.10 -2.45
N PHE A 71 6.40 -12.19 -2.40
CA PHE A 71 7.03 -12.75 -1.19
C PHE A 71 8.54 -12.50 -1.20
#